data_AF-A0AAD1VWR0-F1
#
_entry.id   AF-A0AAD1VWR0-F1
#
_cell.length_a   1.000
_cell.length_b   1.000
_cell.length_c   1.000
_cell.angle_alpha   90.00
_cell.angle_beta   90.00
_cell.angle_gamma   90.00
#
_symmetry.space_group_name_H-M   'P 1'
#
loop_
_entity.id
_entity.type
_entity.pdbx_description
1 polymer ?
#
loop_
_entity_poly.entity_id
_entity_poly.type
_entity_poly.pdbx_seq_one_letter_code
_entity_poly.pdbx_strand_id
1 'polypeptide(L)'
;MSEGSVELKQKTAVENNGFVPDYDYDGEEKVASRKNSQTEEAHVYAVQINATSLDPLTLKPYAGMPKEVLLQFSRRPGYRITREIIFWLIIAATLVIIAATIAIIALSPRCLDWWQSSPIYQVYPKSFKDSNKDGAGDLKGIQEKINHFLYLDVKNVWVASFYKASLKDYNYAVDDFRDVDPTFGTMADFDSMISALHDKGLKLIIDLIPNHTSNKHQWFQLSRNRTGKYTDYYIWHDCVLGVPPNNWLSVYGNSAWEYDDTRNQCYFHQFRKEQPDLNLNNPDVLTEIEVCLRRVESKYREDSGPHT
;
A
#
# COMPACT_ATOMS: atom_id res chain seq x y z
N MET A 1 -8.09 -6.33 40.16
CA MET A 1 -7.74 -7.77 40.16
C MET A 1 -8.60 -8.48 39.15
N SER A 2 -8.04 -8.74 37.97
CA SER A 2 -8.51 -9.68 36.95
C SER A 2 -7.40 -9.72 35.89
N GLU A 3 -6.39 -10.55 36.14
CA GLU A 3 -5.27 -10.78 35.22
C GLU A 3 -5.76 -11.64 34.04
N GLY A 4 -5.84 -11.05 32.86
CA GLY A 4 -6.04 -11.76 31.60
C GLY A 4 -4.69 -11.95 30.91
N SER A 5 -4.13 -13.16 31.00
CA SER A 5 -2.91 -13.56 30.30
C SER A 5 -3.20 -13.80 28.81
N VAL A 6 -2.42 -13.18 27.93
CA VAL A 6 -2.48 -13.38 26.47
C VAL A 6 -1.35 -14.33 26.06
N GLU A 7 -1.72 -15.55 25.66
CA GLU A 7 -0.82 -16.56 25.11
C GLU A 7 -0.44 -16.22 23.66
N LEU A 8 0.85 -15.96 23.40
CA LEU A 8 1.42 -15.82 22.06
C LEU A 8 1.86 -17.19 21.53
N LYS A 9 1.12 -17.75 20.59
CA LYS A 9 1.53 -18.95 19.82
C LYS A 9 2.68 -18.61 18.88
N GLN A 10 3.88 -19.06 19.20
CA GLN A 10 5.05 -19.00 18.33
C GLN A 10 4.88 -19.99 17.16
N LYS A 11 4.95 -19.48 15.92
CA LYS A 11 5.01 -20.32 14.72
C LYS A 11 6.31 -21.13 14.73
N THR A 12 6.17 -22.42 14.48
CA THR A 12 7.23 -23.43 14.28
C THR A 12 8.34 -22.92 13.37
N ALA A 13 9.55 -22.81 13.92
CA ALA A 13 10.77 -22.73 13.13
C ALA A 13 11.11 -24.13 12.59
N VAL A 14 11.38 -24.22 11.29
CA VAL A 14 11.93 -25.43 10.68
C VAL A 14 13.44 -25.37 10.87
N GLU A 15 13.97 -26.19 11.78
CA GLU A 15 15.41 -26.41 11.91
C GLU A 15 15.90 -27.33 10.78
N ASN A 16 17.01 -26.93 10.15
CA ASN A 16 17.70 -27.72 9.14
C ASN A 16 18.61 -28.74 9.84
N ASN A 17 18.26 -30.02 9.77
CA ASN A 17 19.06 -31.10 10.33
C ASN A 17 20.23 -31.45 9.39
N GLY A 18 21.26 -30.59 9.41
CA GLY A 18 22.54 -30.85 8.78
C GLY A 18 23.52 -31.48 9.77
N PHE A 19 23.77 -32.78 9.57
CA PHE A 19 24.87 -33.59 10.14
C PHE A 19 24.69 -34.07 11.60
N VAL A 20 24.24 -35.33 11.75
CA VAL A 20 24.24 -36.10 13.00
C VAL A 20 25.49 -36.99 13.01
N PRO A 21 26.44 -36.83 13.96
CA PRO A 21 27.52 -37.79 14.18
C PRO A 21 26.97 -38.98 14.98
N ASP A 22 27.06 -40.17 14.42
CA ASP A 22 26.51 -41.40 14.97
C ASP A 22 27.56 -42.09 15.86
N TYR A 23 27.52 -41.82 17.17
CA TYR A 23 28.16 -42.66 18.20
C TYR A 23 27.40 -42.50 19.51
N ASP A 24 26.70 -43.55 19.96
CA ASP A 24 26.99 -44.19 21.25
C ASP A 24 26.16 -45.46 21.41
N TYR A 25 26.83 -46.50 21.90
CA TYR A 25 26.36 -47.86 22.07
C TYR A 25 26.21 -48.09 23.58
N ASP A 26 24.98 -48.29 24.07
CA ASP A 26 24.73 -48.81 25.42
C ASP A 26 23.54 -49.79 25.39
N GLY A 27 23.80 -51.02 25.81
CA GLY A 27 22.81 -52.07 25.97
C GLY A 27 23.27 -53.11 27.00
N GLU A 28 22.60 -53.12 28.15
CA GLU A 28 22.84 -53.94 29.34
C GLU A 28 22.56 -55.46 29.17
N GLU A 29 23.48 -56.27 29.71
CA GLU A 29 23.30 -57.37 30.67
C GLU A 29 22.19 -58.48 30.53
N LYS A 30 22.61 -59.75 30.31
CA LYS A 30 22.47 -60.96 31.20
C LYS A 30 22.18 -62.33 30.52
N VAL A 31 23.15 -63.24 30.73
CA VAL A 31 23.08 -64.65 31.22
C VAL A 31 22.38 -65.76 30.39
N ALA A 32 23.17 -66.67 29.77
CA ALA A 32 23.36 -68.09 30.18
C ALA A 32 23.75 -69.07 29.04
N SER A 33 24.84 -69.82 29.29
CA SER A 33 25.08 -71.24 29.01
C SER A 33 25.25 -71.76 27.56
N ARG A 34 26.49 -72.07 27.16
CA ARG A 34 26.96 -73.47 26.94
C ARG A 34 28.47 -73.56 26.64
N LYS A 35 29.08 -74.65 27.13
CA LYS A 35 30.51 -75.03 27.08
C LYS A 35 30.99 -75.41 25.66
N ASN A 36 32.24 -75.04 25.32
CA ASN A 36 33.33 -75.94 24.85
C ASN A 36 34.58 -75.07 24.62
N SER A 37 35.68 -75.26 25.37
CA SER A 37 36.76 -76.24 25.11
C SER A 37 37.55 -75.93 23.85
N GLN A 38 38.60 -75.09 23.95
CA GLN A 38 40.01 -75.47 23.72
C GLN A 38 40.89 -74.22 23.61
N THR A 39 42.03 -74.30 24.26
CA THR A 39 43.17 -73.39 24.29
C THR A 39 43.89 -73.35 22.94
N GLU A 40 44.10 -72.16 22.38
CA GLU A 40 45.23 -71.85 21.50
C GLU A 40 45.82 -70.49 21.89
N GLU A 41 47.13 -70.47 22.09
CA GLU A 41 47.92 -69.37 22.58
C GLU A 41 47.95 -68.20 21.59
N ALA A 42 47.56 -67.01 22.03
CA ALA A 42 47.75 -65.80 21.26
C ALA A 42 49.24 -65.42 21.26
N HIS A 43 49.92 -65.65 20.12
CA HIS A 43 51.17 -64.99 19.81
C HIS A 43 50.92 -63.48 19.71
N VAL A 44 51.14 -62.78 20.82
CA VAL A 44 51.27 -61.33 20.85
C VAL A 44 52.55 -61.00 20.08
N TYR A 45 52.42 -60.64 18.81
CA TYR A 45 53.47 -59.88 18.13
C TYR A 45 53.50 -58.50 18.79
N ALA A 46 54.26 -58.41 19.86
CA ALA A 46 54.70 -57.14 20.40
C ALA A 46 55.61 -56.50 19.35
N VAL A 47 55.02 -55.77 18.41
CA VAL A 47 55.75 -54.76 17.66
C VAL A 47 56.09 -53.69 18.68
N GLN A 48 57.28 -53.82 19.28
CA GLN A 48 57.91 -52.71 19.96
C GLN A 48 58.07 -51.61 18.91
N ILE A 49 57.13 -50.67 18.89
CA ILE A 49 57.36 -49.36 18.30
C ILE A 49 58.38 -48.72 19.24
N ASN A 50 59.66 -48.94 18.92
CA ASN A 50 60.74 -48.19 19.53
C ASN A 50 60.35 -46.72 19.40
N ALA A 51 60.22 -46.05 20.54
CA ALA A 51 60.17 -44.60 20.65
C ALA A 51 61.55 -44.03 20.28
N THR A 52 62.05 -44.38 19.10
CA THR A 52 63.01 -43.57 18.37
C THR A 52 62.26 -42.30 18.05
N SER A 53 62.62 -41.25 18.78
CA SER A 53 62.36 -39.85 18.45
C SER A 53 62.15 -39.69 16.94
N LEU A 54 60.89 -39.60 16.52
CA LEU A 54 60.56 -38.99 15.24
C LEU A 54 61.04 -37.57 15.40
N ASP A 55 62.26 -37.35 14.90
CA ASP A 55 62.89 -36.06 14.86
C ASP A 55 61.86 -35.09 14.25
N PRO A 56 61.40 -34.05 14.98
CA PRO A 56 60.40 -33.11 14.48
C PRO A 56 60.83 -32.40 13.18
N LEU A 57 62.07 -32.65 12.74
CA LEU A 57 62.67 -32.19 11.50
C LEU A 57 62.37 -33.07 10.26
N THR A 58 61.69 -34.22 10.35
CA THR A 58 61.48 -35.13 9.19
C THR A 58 60.04 -35.31 8.69
N LEU A 59 59.03 -34.80 9.39
CA LEU A 59 57.65 -34.91 8.93
C LEU A 59 57.37 -33.86 7.85
N LYS A 60 56.99 -34.28 6.64
CA LYS A 60 56.59 -33.37 5.55
C LYS A 60 55.07 -33.21 5.53
N PRO A 61 54.54 -32.02 5.20
CA PRO A 61 53.12 -31.85 5.01
C PRO A 61 52.61 -32.74 3.87
N TYR A 62 51.50 -33.45 4.12
CA TYR A 62 50.79 -34.28 3.15
C TYR A 62 49.30 -33.89 3.10
N ALA A 63 48.53 -34.42 2.13
CA ALA A 63 47.11 -34.11 2.03
C ALA A 63 46.30 -34.79 3.15
N GLY A 64 45.37 -34.07 3.79
CA GLY A 64 44.51 -34.64 4.84
C GLY A 64 45.18 -34.84 6.20
N MET A 65 46.15 -33.99 6.57
CA MET A 65 46.86 -34.09 7.86
C MET A 65 45.91 -34.09 9.08
N PRO A 66 46.15 -34.94 10.09
CA PRO A 66 45.45 -34.88 11.37
C PRO A 66 45.88 -33.64 12.17
N LYS A 67 45.06 -33.27 13.17
CA LYS A 67 45.18 -32.02 13.94
C LYS A 67 46.57 -31.83 14.56
N GLU A 68 47.15 -32.89 15.11
CA GLU A 68 48.43 -32.89 15.83
C GLU A 68 49.58 -32.50 14.89
N VAL A 69 49.53 -32.98 13.65
CA VAL A 69 50.51 -32.67 12.60
C VAL A 69 50.29 -31.24 12.07
N LEU A 70 49.05 -30.83 11.82
CA LEU A 70 48.72 -29.50 11.31
C LEU A 70 49.16 -28.36 12.23
N LEU A 71 49.05 -28.54 13.55
CA LEU A 71 49.45 -27.52 14.53
C LEU A 71 50.95 -27.18 14.51
N GLN A 72 51.80 -28.12 14.08
CA GLN A 72 53.25 -27.92 13.99
C GLN A 72 53.62 -27.00 12.82
N PHE A 73 52.87 -27.05 11.71
CA PHE A 73 53.14 -26.25 10.50
C PHE A 73 52.32 -24.96 10.44
N SER A 74 51.10 -24.95 10.96
CA SER A 74 50.16 -23.81 10.87
C SER A 74 50.60 -22.57 11.67
N ARG A 75 51.49 -22.75 12.65
CA ARG A 75 52.05 -21.64 13.45
C ARG A 75 53.23 -20.93 12.79
N ARG A 76 53.74 -21.44 11.66
CA ARG A 76 54.83 -20.78 10.92
C ARG A 76 54.42 -19.36 10.53
N PRO A 77 55.35 -18.37 10.58
CA PRO A 77 55.03 -16.96 10.34
C PRO A 77 54.27 -16.71 9.03
N GLY A 78 54.64 -17.38 7.94
CA GLY A 78 53.97 -17.24 6.64
C GLY A 78 52.50 -17.62 6.63
N TYR A 79 52.10 -18.67 7.36
CA TYR A 79 50.68 -19.08 7.44
C TYR A 79 49.90 -18.28 8.47
N ARG A 80 50.52 -17.95 9.61
CA ARG A 80 49.87 -17.18 10.67
C ARG A 80 49.56 -15.74 10.22
N ILE A 81 50.54 -15.04 9.65
CA ILE A 81 50.38 -13.64 9.21
C ILE A 81 49.32 -13.56 8.10
N THR A 82 49.38 -14.44 7.11
CA THR A 82 48.41 -14.48 6.01
C THR A 82 46.99 -14.73 6.51
N ARG A 83 46.79 -15.67 7.45
CA ARG A 83 45.47 -15.95 8.03
C ARG A 83 44.90 -14.76 8.82
N GLU A 84 45.71 -14.11 9.67
CA GLU A 84 45.27 -12.94 10.43
C GLU A 84 44.95 -11.76 9.50
N ILE A 85 45.76 -11.51 8.46
CA ILE A 85 45.49 -10.48 7.46
C ILE A 85 44.16 -10.75 6.76
N ILE A 86 43.92 -11.97 6.28
CA ILE A 86 42.66 -12.32 5.61
C ILE A 86 41.47 -12.14 6.57
N PHE A 87 41.59 -12.56 7.83
CA PHE A 87 40.53 -12.41 8.82
C PHE A 87 40.17 -10.93 9.06
N TRP A 88 41.16 -10.08 9.30
CA TRP A 88 40.92 -8.64 9.50
C TRP A 88 40.47 -7.92 8.23
N LEU A 89 40.95 -8.33 7.06
CA LEU A 89 40.47 -7.82 5.77
C LEU A 89 38.98 -8.14 5.57
N ILE A 90 38.51 -9.34 5.94
CA ILE A 90 37.10 -9.69 5.85
C ILE A 90 36.25 -8.80 6.78
N ILE A 91 36.68 -8.59 8.02
CA ILE A 91 35.97 -7.70 8.96
C ILE A 91 35.93 -6.27 8.43
N ALA A 92 37.08 -5.74 7.99
CA ALA A 92 37.17 -4.38 7.44
C ALA A 92 36.31 -4.23 6.17
N ALA A 93 36.37 -5.19 5.24
CA ALA A 93 35.55 -5.19 4.04
C ALA A 93 34.05 -5.22 4.36
N THR A 94 33.64 -5.99 5.38
CA THR A 94 32.24 -6.02 5.82
C THR A 94 31.79 -4.66 6.35
N LEU A 95 32.62 -4.00 7.17
CA LEU A 95 32.32 -2.65 7.67
C LEU A 95 32.27 -1.62 6.55
N VAL A 96 33.15 -1.72 5.57
CA VAL A 96 33.13 -0.85 4.38
C VAL A 96 31.85 -1.06 3.57
N ILE A 97 31.40 -2.30 3.36
CA ILE A 97 30.13 -2.58 2.66
C ILE A 97 28.96 -1.98 3.42
N ILE A 98 28.90 -2.17 4.75
CA ILE A 98 27.83 -1.60 5.58
C ILE A 98 27.82 -0.07 5.51
N ALA A 99 28.98 0.56 5.68
CA ALA A 99 29.12 2.01 5.60
C ALA A 99 28.73 2.55 4.21
N ALA A 100 29.12 1.84 3.13
CA ALA A 100 28.73 2.19 1.77
C ALA A 100 27.22 2.05 1.55
N THR A 101 26.58 1.00 2.07
CA THR A 101 25.13 0.83 2.01
C THR A 101 24.39 1.95 2.75
N ILE A 102 24.85 2.30 3.96
CA ILE A 102 24.27 3.40 4.74
C ILE A 102 24.42 4.72 3.98
N ALA A 103 25.61 4.98 3.41
CA ALA A 103 25.86 6.18 2.63
C ALA A 103 24.95 6.26 1.40
N ILE A 104 24.76 5.15 0.67
CA ILE A 104 23.86 5.10 -0.49
C ILE A 104 22.42 5.41 -0.05
N ILE A 105 21.90 4.79 1.01
CA ILE A 105 20.53 5.01 1.48
C ILE A 105 20.35 6.46 1.94
N ALA A 106 21.30 7.02 2.71
CA ALA A 106 21.21 8.37 3.23
C ALA A 106 21.32 9.46 2.16
N LEU A 107 22.09 9.20 1.09
CA LEU A 107 22.31 10.14 0.00
C LEU A 107 21.33 9.95 -1.17
N SER A 108 20.60 8.83 -1.23
CA SER A 108 19.63 8.59 -2.30
C SER A 108 18.48 9.59 -2.20
N PRO A 109 18.11 10.26 -3.30
CA PRO A 109 16.93 11.12 -3.30
C PRO A 109 15.67 10.27 -3.10
N ARG A 110 14.59 10.90 -2.60
CA ARG A 110 13.28 10.25 -2.58
C ARG A 110 12.86 9.91 -4.00
N CYS A 111 12.33 8.71 -4.18
CA CYS A 111 11.71 8.32 -5.45
C CYS A 111 10.51 9.22 -5.76
N LEU A 112 10.20 9.36 -7.03
CA LEU A 112 9.02 10.09 -7.48
C LEU A 112 7.75 9.35 -7.03
N ASP A 113 6.78 10.11 -6.55
CA ASP A 113 5.44 9.57 -6.28
C ASP A 113 4.71 9.25 -7.59
N TRP A 114 3.67 8.42 -7.51
CA TRP A 114 2.89 7.97 -8.67
C TRP A 114 2.35 9.13 -9.53
N TRP A 115 1.94 10.23 -8.90
CA TRP A 115 1.40 11.42 -9.57
C TRP A 115 2.48 12.27 -10.26
N GLN A 116 3.75 12.10 -9.88
CA GLN A 116 4.90 12.78 -10.51
C GLN A 116 5.48 11.99 -11.67
N SER A 117 5.21 10.68 -11.71
CA SER A 117 5.89 9.73 -12.60
C SER A 117 5.23 9.53 -13.97
N SER A 118 3.95 9.90 -14.13
CA SER A 118 3.17 9.59 -15.34
C SER A 118 2.16 10.69 -15.68
N PRO A 119 1.89 10.95 -16.97
CA PRO A 119 0.88 11.91 -17.38
C PRO A 119 -0.52 11.54 -16.86
N ILE A 120 -1.36 12.57 -16.71
CA ILE A 120 -2.77 12.43 -16.36
C ILE A 120 -3.61 12.48 -17.64
N TYR A 121 -4.49 11.51 -17.81
CA TYR A 121 -5.47 11.47 -18.91
C TYR A 121 -6.86 11.78 -18.37
N GLN A 122 -7.41 12.92 -18.77
CA GLN A 122 -8.74 13.33 -18.36
C GLN A 122 -9.81 12.72 -19.28
N VAL A 123 -10.78 12.05 -18.68
CA VAL A 123 -11.92 11.39 -19.32
C VAL A 123 -13.18 12.16 -18.98
N TYR A 124 -13.88 12.63 -20.00
CA TYR A 124 -15.26 13.07 -19.86
C TYR A 124 -16.19 11.87 -20.10
N PRO A 125 -16.81 11.28 -19.07
CA PRO A 125 -17.40 9.93 -19.11
C PRO A 125 -18.47 9.81 -20.20
N LYS A 126 -19.34 10.83 -20.30
CA LYS A 126 -20.46 10.86 -21.24
C LYS A 126 -20.07 10.77 -22.72
N SER A 127 -18.84 11.15 -23.07
CA SER A 127 -18.39 11.19 -24.47
C SER A 127 -17.26 10.20 -24.76
N PHE A 128 -16.88 9.35 -23.81
CA PHE A 128 -15.73 8.48 -23.97
C PHE A 128 -16.09 7.17 -24.69
N LYS A 129 -16.98 6.37 -24.10
CA LYS A 129 -17.41 5.09 -24.68
C LYS A 129 -18.76 4.66 -24.12
N ASP A 130 -19.74 4.49 -25.00
CA ASP A 130 -21.05 3.88 -24.70
C ASP A 130 -20.94 2.35 -24.72
N SER A 131 -21.35 1.67 -23.64
CA SER A 131 -21.35 0.20 -23.54
C SER A 131 -22.73 -0.45 -23.72
N ASN A 132 -23.81 0.33 -23.57
CA ASN A 132 -25.19 -0.17 -23.49
C ASN A 132 -26.07 0.23 -24.69
N LYS A 133 -25.54 1.05 -25.60
CA LYS A 133 -26.17 1.58 -26.83
C LYS A 133 -27.28 2.61 -26.59
N ASP A 134 -27.23 3.35 -25.49
CA ASP A 134 -28.17 4.44 -25.20
C ASP A 134 -27.73 5.81 -25.77
N GLY A 135 -26.53 5.89 -26.37
CA GLY A 135 -25.96 7.10 -26.96
C GLY A 135 -25.16 7.96 -26.00
N ALA A 136 -24.99 7.56 -24.74
CA ALA A 136 -24.13 8.19 -23.76
C ALA A 136 -23.01 7.24 -23.32
N GLY A 137 -21.81 7.79 -23.09
CA GLY A 137 -20.73 7.05 -22.47
C GLY A 137 -20.99 6.76 -21.00
N ASP A 138 -20.53 5.60 -20.53
CA ASP A 138 -20.80 5.06 -19.20
C ASP A 138 -19.51 4.51 -18.54
N LEU A 139 -19.55 4.21 -17.24
CA LEU A 139 -18.37 3.75 -16.48
C LEU A 139 -17.85 2.40 -16.99
N LYS A 140 -18.75 1.53 -17.44
CA LYS A 140 -18.39 0.23 -18.02
C LYS A 140 -17.63 0.40 -19.35
N GLY A 141 -17.99 1.39 -20.15
CA GLY A 141 -17.29 1.76 -21.37
C GLY A 141 -15.87 2.26 -21.09
N ILE A 142 -15.65 2.96 -19.97
CA ILE A 142 -14.29 3.31 -19.51
C ILE A 142 -13.51 2.03 -19.17
N GLN A 143 -14.13 1.11 -18.41
CA GLN A 143 -13.52 -0.18 -18.05
C GLN A 143 -13.15 -1.02 -19.30
N GLU A 144 -14.01 -1.07 -20.32
CA GLU A 144 -13.73 -1.76 -21.59
C GLU A 144 -12.50 -1.20 -22.33
N LYS A 145 -12.12 0.05 -22.05
CA LYS A 145 -11.04 0.78 -22.70
C LYS A 145 -9.79 0.92 -21.84
N ILE A 146 -9.65 0.15 -20.76
CA ILE A 146 -8.44 0.16 -19.93
C ILE A 146 -7.15 -0.06 -20.75
N ASN A 147 -7.18 -0.96 -21.73
CA ASN A 147 -6.03 -1.22 -22.61
C ASN A 147 -5.62 0.01 -23.45
N HIS A 148 -6.51 0.97 -23.67
CA HIS A 148 -6.19 2.23 -24.34
C HIS A 148 -5.25 3.08 -23.49
N PHE A 149 -5.49 3.19 -22.18
CA PHE A 149 -4.60 3.93 -21.26
C PHE A 149 -3.22 3.30 -21.20
N LEU A 150 -3.16 1.96 -21.15
CA LEU A 150 -1.90 1.21 -21.17
C LEU A 150 -1.13 1.41 -22.48
N TYR A 151 -1.82 1.41 -23.62
CA TYR A 151 -1.21 1.68 -24.92
C TYR A 151 -0.58 3.08 -25.00
N LEU A 152 -1.21 4.07 -24.36
CA LEU A 152 -0.71 5.45 -24.29
C LEU A 152 0.35 5.67 -23.20
N ASP A 153 0.72 4.64 -22.44
CA ASP A 153 1.61 4.72 -21.28
C ASP A 153 1.15 5.73 -20.20
N VAL A 154 -0.18 5.83 -20.02
CA VAL A 154 -0.80 6.61 -18.97
C VAL A 154 -1.01 5.73 -17.74
N LYS A 155 -0.63 6.22 -16.56
CA LYS A 155 -0.95 5.59 -15.27
C LYS A 155 -2.09 6.29 -14.53
N ASN A 156 -2.30 7.58 -14.77
CA ASN A 156 -3.24 8.39 -14.00
C ASN A 156 -4.46 8.74 -14.85
N VAL A 157 -5.61 8.16 -14.52
CA VAL A 157 -6.88 8.43 -15.20
C VAL A 157 -7.69 9.37 -14.32
N TRP A 158 -8.03 10.55 -14.84
CA TRP A 158 -8.92 11.50 -14.18
C TRP A 158 -10.29 11.44 -14.82
N VAL A 159 -11.31 11.02 -14.08
CA VAL A 159 -12.70 10.98 -14.57
C VAL A 159 -13.44 12.21 -14.05
N ALA A 160 -13.98 13.00 -14.99
CA ALA A 160 -14.83 14.15 -14.66
C ALA A 160 -16.12 13.71 -13.94
N SER A 161 -16.85 14.66 -13.36
CA SER A 161 -18.05 14.38 -12.54
C SER A 161 -19.02 13.36 -13.16
N PHE A 162 -19.35 12.33 -12.38
CA PHE A 162 -20.36 11.32 -12.67
C PHE A 162 -21.37 11.15 -11.51
N TYR A 163 -21.39 12.09 -10.56
CA TYR A 163 -22.35 12.09 -9.47
C TYR A 163 -23.76 12.28 -10.01
N LYS A 164 -24.73 11.77 -9.24
CA LYS A 164 -26.15 11.95 -9.50
C LYS A 164 -26.51 13.43 -9.60
N ALA A 165 -27.04 13.83 -10.75
CA ALA A 165 -27.41 15.22 -11.01
C ALA A 165 -28.64 15.31 -11.92
N SER A 166 -29.72 15.91 -11.40
CA SER A 166 -30.93 16.19 -12.18
C SER A 166 -30.68 17.23 -13.27
N LEU A 167 -29.82 18.22 -12.99
CA LEU A 167 -29.43 19.21 -13.98
C LEU A 167 -28.26 18.66 -14.78
N LYS A 168 -28.49 18.41 -16.06
CA LYS A 168 -27.49 17.85 -17.00
C LYS A 168 -26.45 18.89 -17.46
N ASP A 169 -26.03 19.80 -16.57
CA ASP A 169 -24.93 20.75 -16.81
C ASP A 169 -23.60 20.09 -16.45
N TYR A 170 -23.24 19.07 -17.24
CA TYR A 170 -22.01 18.28 -17.06
C TYR A 170 -21.88 17.60 -15.67
N ASN A 171 -23.00 17.39 -14.97
CA ASN A 171 -23.09 16.76 -13.65
C ASN A 171 -22.35 17.53 -12.52
N TYR A 172 -22.15 18.85 -12.64
CA TYR A 172 -21.56 19.66 -11.56
C TYR A 172 -22.60 20.24 -10.59
N ALA A 173 -23.89 20.24 -10.95
CA ALA A 173 -24.99 20.54 -10.03
C ALA A 173 -25.44 19.24 -9.34
N VAL A 174 -24.72 18.83 -8.29
CA VAL A 174 -24.86 17.51 -7.66
C VAL A 174 -26.09 17.43 -6.76
N ASP A 175 -26.93 16.41 -6.98
CA ASP A 175 -28.09 16.09 -6.13
C ASP A 175 -27.73 15.16 -4.97
N ASP A 176 -26.74 14.29 -5.17
CA ASP A 176 -26.22 13.38 -4.15
C ASP A 176 -24.74 13.05 -4.43
N PHE A 177 -23.84 13.48 -3.53
CA PHE A 177 -22.41 13.21 -3.62
C PHE A 177 -22.03 11.73 -3.35
N ARG A 178 -23.00 10.91 -2.93
CA ARG A 178 -22.76 9.50 -2.54
C ARG A 178 -23.25 8.50 -3.57
N ASP A 179 -23.84 8.96 -4.66
CA ASP A 179 -24.47 8.10 -5.67
C ASP A 179 -23.98 8.44 -7.08
N VAL A 180 -23.98 7.44 -7.96
CA VAL A 180 -23.62 7.58 -9.38
C VAL A 180 -24.85 8.00 -10.15
N ASP A 181 -24.70 8.88 -11.15
CA ASP A 181 -25.81 9.20 -12.04
C ASP A 181 -26.21 7.94 -12.84
N PRO A 182 -27.51 7.58 -12.90
CA PRO A 182 -27.97 6.41 -13.62
C PRO A 182 -27.58 6.39 -15.11
N THR A 183 -27.30 7.56 -15.70
CA THR A 183 -26.78 7.66 -17.09
C THR A 183 -25.40 7.01 -17.23
N PHE A 184 -24.59 6.96 -16.16
CA PHE A 184 -23.23 6.41 -16.19
C PHE A 184 -23.15 4.98 -15.64
N GLY A 185 -24.23 4.48 -15.02
CA GLY A 185 -24.31 3.15 -14.43
C GLY A 185 -24.69 3.18 -12.96
N THR A 186 -24.19 2.20 -12.21
CA THR A 186 -24.47 2.01 -10.78
C THR A 186 -23.20 2.18 -9.95
N MET A 187 -23.37 2.27 -8.62
CA MET A 187 -22.23 2.20 -7.71
C MET A 187 -21.43 0.89 -7.88
N ALA A 188 -22.07 -0.22 -8.24
CA ALA A 188 -21.35 -1.48 -8.50
C ALA A 188 -20.49 -1.41 -9.77
N ASP A 189 -20.94 -0.69 -10.80
CA ASP A 189 -20.15 -0.46 -12.02
C ASP A 189 -18.92 0.40 -11.72
N PHE A 190 -19.05 1.39 -10.82
CA PHE A 190 -17.92 2.18 -10.33
C PHE A 190 -16.89 1.31 -9.60
N ASP A 191 -17.34 0.38 -8.76
CA ASP A 191 -16.47 -0.51 -7.96
C ASP A 191 -15.71 -1.48 -8.87
N SER A 192 -16.42 -2.05 -9.84
CA SER A 192 -15.85 -2.87 -10.90
C SER A 192 -14.80 -2.10 -11.71
N MET A 193 -15.08 -0.83 -12.06
CA MET A 193 -14.15 0.01 -12.81
C MET A 193 -12.87 0.32 -12.01
N ILE A 194 -12.99 0.70 -10.73
CA ILE A 194 -11.83 0.97 -9.86
C ILE A 194 -10.96 -0.28 -9.74
N SER A 195 -11.58 -1.43 -9.41
CA SER A 195 -10.86 -2.70 -9.28
C SER A 195 -10.09 -3.03 -10.55
N ALA A 196 -10.72 -2.91 -11.72
CA ALA A 196 -10.09 -3.20 -13.00
C ALA A 196 -8.94 -2.23 -13.34
N LEU A 197 -9.05 -0.94 -12.96
CA LEU A 197 -7.97 0.03 -13.11
C LEU A 197 -6.77 -0.36 -12.22
N HIS A 198 -7.03 -0.65 -10.95
CA HIS A 198 -5.99 -1.03 -9.98
C HIS A 198 -5.28 -2.34 -10.34
N ASP A 199 -6.00 -3.34 -10.86
CA ASP A 199 -5.44 -4.61 -11.36
C ASP A 199 -4.41 -4.40 -12.48
N LYS A 200 -4.47 -3.25 -13.18
CA LYS A 200 -3.51 -2.86 -14.22
C LYS A 200 -2.48 -1.83 -13.76
N GLY A 201 -2.44 -1.53 -12.47
CA GLY A 201 -1.55 -0.53 -11.88
C GLY A 201 -1.88 0.90 -12.30
N LEU A 202 -3.12 1.17 -12.72
CA LEU A 202 -3.62 2.51 -13.00
C LEU A 202 -4.10 3.15 -11.69
N LYS A 203 -4.15 4.48 -11.67
CA LYS A 203 -4.62 5.32 -10.57
C LYS A 203 -5.81 6.12 -11.05
N LEU A 204 -6.82 6.26 -10.21
CA LEU A 204 -8.04 7.02 -10.50
C LEU A 204 -8.05 8.33 -9.71
N ILE A 205 -8.34 9.43 -10.41
CA ILE A 205 -8.65 10.74 -9.84
C ILE A 205 -10.10 11.05 -10.23
N ILE A 206 -10.88 11.59 -9.30
CA ILE A 206 -12.26 12.02 -9.56
C ILE A 206 -12.46 13.47 -9.15
N ASP A 207 -13.41 14.15 -9.79
CA ASP A 207 -13.78 15.51 -9.41
C ASP A 207 -14.45 15.55 -8.03
N LEU A 208 -14.21 16.64 -7.32
CA LEU A 208 -14.99 17.05 -6.15
C LEU A 208 -15.49 18.48 -6.36
N ILE A 209 -16.77 18.71 -6.04
CA ILE A 209 -17.42 20.02 -6.18
C ILE A 209 -17.79 20.55 -4.79
N PRO A 210 -16.89 21.26 -4.09
CA PRO A 210 -17.14 21.70 -2.72
C PRO A 210 -17.93 23.02 -2.62
N ASN A 211 -18.07 23.77 -3.72
CA ASN A 211 -18.62 25.13 -3.69
C ASN A 211 -20.14 25.16 -3.55
N HIS A 212 -20.85 24.31 -4.27
CA HIS A 212 -22.30 24.36 -4.41
C HIS A 212 -22.87 22.95 -4.57
N THR A 213 -24.19 22.84 -4.35
CA THR A 213 -24.97 21.65 -4.69
C THR A 213 -26.03 22.02 -5.71
N SER A 214 -26.79 21.05 -6.20
CA SER A 214 -28.06 21.32 -6.86
C SER A 214 -29.09 21.92 -5.89
N ASN A 215 -30.00 22.76 -6.39
CA ASN A 215 -31.17 23.20 -5.63
C ASN A 215 -32.15 22.06 -5.34
N LYS A 216 -31.99 20.87 -5.95
CA LYS A 216 -32.74 19.66 -5.61
C LYS A 216 -32.05 18.81 -4.54
N HIS A 217 -30.83 19.15 -4.14
CA HIS A 217 -30.11 18.45 -3.08
C HIS A 217 -30.90 18.51 -1.77
N GLN A 218 -30.90 17.40 -1.01
CA GLN A 218 -31.66 17.31 0.25
C GLN A 218 -31.31 18.44 1.22
N TRP A 219 -30.04 18.81 1.32
CA TRP A 219 -29.59 19.93 2.15
C TRP A 219 -30.28 21.24 1.78
N PHE A 220 -30.43 21.57 0.49
CA PHE A 220 -31.10 22.80 0.08
C PHE A 220 -32.59 22.77 0.42
N GLN A 221 -33.25 21.63 0.20
CA GLN A 221 -34.66 21.43 0.54
C GLN A 221 -34.92 21.56 2.06
N LEU A 222 -34.00 21.06 2.89
CA LEU A 222 -34.05 21.23 4.34
C LEU A 222 -33.70 22.67 4.77
N SER A 223 -32.74 23.29 4.08
CA SER A 223 -32.32 24.66 4.35
C SER A 223 -33.42 25.67 4.04
N ARG A 224 -34.06 25.61 2.88
CA ARG A 224 -35.16 26.52 2.52
C ARG A 224 -36.36 26.42 3.48
N ASN A 225 -36.55 25.24 4.09
CA ASN A 225 -37.55 24.98 5.13
C ASN A 225 -37.07 25.27 6.57
N ARG A 226 -35.85 25.80 6.75
CA ARG A 226 -35.24 26.09 8.07
C ARG A 226 -35.23 24.86 9.01
N THR A 227 -34.97 23.68 8.44
CA THR A 227 -35.03 22.42 9.19
C THR A 227 -33.70 22.13 9.88
N GLY A 228 -33.66 22.27 11.21
CA GLY A 228 -32.53 21.87 12.05
C GLY A 228 -31.20 22.54 11.66
N LYS A 229 -30.11 21.76 11.67
CA LYS A 229 -28.75 22.24 11.34
C LYS A 229 -28.59 22.75 9.90
N TYR A 230 -29.50 22.38 8.99
CA TYR A 230 -29.42 22.75 7.58
C TYR A 230 -29.79 24.21 7.30
N THR A 231 -30.33 24.94 8.28
CA THR A 231 -30.75 26.34 8.13
C THR A 231 -29.63 27.22 7.58
N ASP A 232 -28.39 27.00 8.01
CA ASP A 232 -27.23 27.81 7.64
C ASP A 232 -26.23 27.06 6.74
N TYR A 233 -26.69 26.01 6.05
CA TYR A 233 -25.88 25.27 5.08
C TYR A 233 -25.63 26.05 3.77
N TYR A 234 -26.47 27.04 3.47
CA TYR A 234 -26.35 27.91 2.30
C TYR A 234 -26.36 29.37 2.75
N ILE A 235 -25.92 30.26 1.87
CA ILE A 235 -25.85 31.69 2.16
C ILE A 235 -27.20 32.32 1.83
N TRP A 236 -27.91 32.75 2.87
CA TRP A 236 -29.23 33.38 2.79
C TRP A 236 -29.18 34.81 3.29
N HIS A 237 -29.89 35.71 2.60
CA HIS A 237 -30.05 37.09 3.01
C HIS A 237 -31.46 37.61 2.74
N ASP A 238 -31.91 38.54 3.57
CA ASP A 238 -33.16 39.25 3.34
C ASP A 238 -33.06 40.09 2.07
N CYS A 239 -34.10 40.02 1.25
CA CYS A 239 -34.21 40.79 0.01
C CYS A 239 -35.69 40.97 -0.33
N VAL A 240 -35.97 41.97 -1.16
CA VAL A 240 -37.29 42.14 -1.79
C VAL A 240 -37.22 41.49 -3.18
N LEU A 241 -38.29 40.83 -3.62
CA LEU A 241 -38.35 40.22 -4.96
C LEU A 241 -37.91 41.23 -6.04
N GLY A 242 -36.88 40.88 -6.79
CA GLY A 242 -36.30 41.74 -7.84
C GLY A 242 -35.27 42.77 -7.37
N VAL A 243 -35.01 42.88 -6.06
CA VAL A 243 -33.99 43.77 -5.47
C VAL A 243 -32.99 42.93 -4.68
N PRO A 244 -31.84 42.55 -5.29
CA PRO A 244 -30.84 41.73 -4.62
C PRO A 244 -30.13 42.50 -3.48
N PRO A 245 -29.55 41.81 -2.48
CA PRO A 245 -28.83 42.43 -1.37
C PRO A 245 -27.65 43.32 -1.79
N ASN A 246 -27.02 43.01 -2.92
CA ASN A 246 -25.92 43.77 -3.50
C ASN A 246 -25.88 43.61 -5.03
N ASN A 247 -24.90 44.23 -5.68
CA ASN A 247 -24.72 44.21 -7.13
C ASN A 247 -23.81 43.07 -7.64
N TRP A 248 -23.62 42.00 -6.86
CA TRP A 248 -22.83 40.85 -7.31
C TRP A 248 -23.52 40.13 -8.47
N LEU A 249 -22.70 39.72 -9.44
CA LEU A 249 -23.13 39.05 -10.66
C LEU A 249 -22.67 37.59 -10.67
N SER A 250 -23.51 36.73 -11.23
CA SER A 250 -23.13 35.34 -11.47
C SER A 250 -22.08 35.26 -12.59
N VAL A 251 -21.30 34.17 -12.63
CA VAL A 251 -20.33 33.91 -13.70
C VAL A 251 -21.00 33.86 -15.08
N TYR A 252 -22.24 33.39 -15.14
CA TYR A 252 -23.02 33.27 -16.39
C TYR A 252 -23.88 34.50 -16.70
N GLY A 253 -23.72 35.58 -15.94
CA GLY A 253 -24.48 36.82 -16.08
C GLY A 253 -25.74 36.87 -15.21
N ASN A 254 -26.35 38.06 -15.12
CA ASN A 254 -27.41 38.42 -14.17
C ASN A 254 -26.95 38.43 -12.69
N SER A 255 -27.88 38.71 -11.79
CA SER A 255 -27.61 38.74 -10.35
C SER A 255 -27.11 37.37 -9.85
N ALA A 256 -26.24 37.39 -8.84
CA ALA A 256 -25.81 36.21 -8.09
C ALA A 256 -26.77 35.84 -6.95
N TRP A 257 -27.96 36.46 -6.90
CA TRP A 257 -28.96 36.25 -5.87
C TRP A 257 -30.30 35.87 -6.49
N GLU A 258 -30.88 34.79 -6.00
CA GLU A 258 -32.20 34.31 -6.42
C GLU A 258 -33.15 34.30 -5.22
N TYR A 259 -34.36 34.84 -5.40
CA TYR A 259 -35.40 34.83 -4.37
C TYR A 259 -36.05 33.45 -4.24
N ASP A 260 -36.17 32.93 -3.03
CA ASP A 260 -36.91 31.69 -2.73
C ASP A 260 -38.24 31.97 -2.04
N ASP A 261 -39.35 31.60 -2.68
CA ASP A 261 -40.71 31.81 -2.16
C ASP A 261 -41.02 31.04 -0.87
N THR A 262 -40.31 29.94 -0.61
CA THR A 262 -40.55 29.12 0.59
C THR A 262 -39.87 29.75 1.80
N ARG A 263 -38.65 30.23 1.64
CA ARG A 263 -37.87 30.85 2.71
C ARG A 263 -38.13 32.35 2.88
N ASN A 264 -38.70 32.99 1.86
CA ASN A 264 -38.88 34.45 1.73
C ASN A 264 -37.57 35.22 1.88
N GLN A 265 -36.50 34.71 1.28
CA GLN A 265 -35.15 35.28 1.31
C GLN A 265 -34.46 34.99 -0.02
N CYS A 266 -33.39 35.73 -0.32
CA CYS A 266 -32.52 35.42 -1.44
C CYS A 266 -31.41 34.48 -0.98
N TYR A 267 -31.08 33.48 -1.80
CA TYR A 267 -29.86 32.70 -1.65
C TYR A 267 -28.81 33.12 -2.67
N PHE A 268 -27.54 32.97 -2.29
CA PHE A 268 -26.41 33.24 -3.17
C PHE A 268 -26.13 32.05 -4.10
N HIS A 269 -25.77 32.34 -5.36
CA HIS A 269 -25.23 31.38 -6.31
C HIS A 269 -24.15 32.04 -7.17
N GLN A 270 -22.95 31.48 -7.20
CA GLN A 270 -21.88 32.03 -8.04
C GLN A 270 -22.07 31.67 -9.52
N PHE A 271 -22.72 30.54 -9.79
CA PHE A 271 -22.95 29.99 -11.12
C PHE A 271 -24.43 30.12 -11.49
N ARG A 272 -25.15 29.03 -11.72
CA ARG A 272 -26.58 29.08 -12.04
C ARG A 272 -27.44 29.17 -10.79
N LYS A 273 -28.67 29.65 -10.92
CA LYS A 273 -29.66 29.64 -9.83
C LYS A 273 -29.96 28.23 -9.32
N GLU A 274 -29.82 27.21 -10.17
CA GLU A 274 -29.94 25.81 -9.79
C GLU A 274 -28.74 25.28 -9.00
N GLN A 275 -27.69 26.09 -8.80
CA GLN A 275 -26.45 25.79 -8.08
C GLN A 275 -26.26 26.70 -6.87
N PRO A 276 -27.11 26.59 -5.82
CA PRO A 276 -26.96 27.36 -4.59
C PRO A 276 -25.62 27.06 -3.90
N ASP A 277 -24.91 28.12 -3.52
CA ASP A 277 -23.59 28.02 -2.91
C ASP A 277 -23.67 27.62 -1.43
N LEU A 278 -22.82 26.67 -1.07
CA LEU A 278 -22.67 26.20 0.31
C LEU A 278 -22.01 27.30 1.15
N ASN A 279 -22.47 27.43 2.39
CA ASN A 279 -21.86 28.33 3.36
C ASN A 279 -20.61 27.69 3.97
N LEU A 280 -19.45 27.90 3.35
CA LEU A 280 -18.17 27.35 3.83
C LEU A 280 -17.67 27.95 5.15
N ASN A 281 -18.31 29.00 5.68
CA ASN A 281 -18.04 29.49 7.03
C ASN A 281 -18.73 28.65 8.12
N ASN A 282 -19.66 27.77 7.74
CA ASN A 282 -20.33 26.87 8.66
C ASN A 282 -19.48 25.60 8.89
N PRO A 283 -19.05 25.30 10.14
CA PRO A 283 -18.24 24.12 10.43
C PRO A 283 -18.96 22.79 10.12
N ASP A 284 -20.29 22.75 10.18
CA ASP A 284 -21.07 21.56 9.83
C ASP A 284 -20.95 21.25 8.33
N VAL A 285 -20.90 22.28 7.48
CA VAL A 285 -20.73 22.13 6.03
C VAL A 285 -19.33 21.60 5.71
N LEU A 286 -18.29 22.16 6.35
CA LEU A 286 -16.91 21.67 6.18
C LEU A 286 -16.79 20.21 6.62
N THR A 287 -17.42 19.84 7.73
CA THR A 287 -17.45 18.45 8.22
C THR A 287 -18.10 17.51 7.21
N GLU A 288 -19.22 17.90 6.59
CA GLU A 288 -19.88 17.06 5.57
C GLU A 288 -19.02 16.91 4.31
N ILE A 289 -18.32 17.97 3.88
CA ILE A 289 -17.38 17.91 2.74
C ILE A 289 -16.21 16.97 3.06
N GLU A 290 -15.64 17.05 4.26
CA GLU A 290 -14.60 16.11 4.71
C GLU A 290 -15.10 14.66 4.73
N VAL A 291 -16.33 14.42 5.16
CA VAL A 291 -16.93 13.08 5.14
C VAL A 291 -17.07 12.55 3.71
N CYS A 292 -17.50 13.39 2.77
CA CYS A 292 -17.55 13.03 1.35
C CYS A 292 -16.15 12.66 0.81
N LEU A 293 -15.14 13.46 1.13
CA LEU A 293 -13.73 13.22 0.77
C LEU A 293 -13.20 11.88 1.31
N ARG A 294 -13.36 11.63 2.61
CA ARG A 294 -12.87 10.41 3.25
C ARG A 294 -13.55 9.15 2.73
N ARG A 295 -14.82 9.25 2.33
CA ARG A 295 -15.54 8.11 1.74
C ARG A 295 -14.94 7.70 0.40
N VAL A 296 -14.63 8.69 -0.45
CA VAL A 296 -13.93 8.45 -1.72
C VAL A 296 -12.55 7.86 -1.45
N GLU A 297 -11.80 8.41 -0.50
CA GLU A 297 -10.46 7.92 -0.16
C GLU A 297 -10.48 6.50 0.43
N SER A 298 -11.41 6.19 1.34
CA SER A 298 -11.55 4.86 1.94
C SER A 298 -11.79 3.81 0.88
N LYS A 299 -12.65 4.12 -0.09
CA LYS A 299 -12.97 3.23 -1.19
C LYS A 299 -11.76 3.01 -2.10
N TYR A 300 -11.04 4.07 -2.39
CA TYR A 300 -9.78 4.00 -3.12
C TYR A 300 -8.73 3.11 -2.43
N ARG A 301 -8.58 3.24 -1.10
CA ARG A 301 -7.60 2.47 -0.30
C ARG A 301 -7.95 1.00 -0.15
N GLU A 302 -9.23 0.67 0.00
CA GLU A 302 -9.71 -0.72 0.08
C GLU A 302 -9.33 -1.49 -1.18
N ASP A 303 -9.48 -0.85 -2.34
CA ASP A 303 -9.20 -1.45 -3.64
C ASP A 303 -7.72 -1.38 -4.05
N SER A 304 -6.91 -0.48 -3.47
CA SER A 304 -5.50 -0.31 -3.85
C SER A 304 -4.52 -1.22 -3.10
N GLY A 305 -4.98 -1.96 -2.09
CA GLY A 305 -4.17 -2.84 -1.25
C GLY A 305 -3.11 -2.09 -0.40
N PRO A 306 -2.39 -2.80 0.50
CA PRO A 306 -1.48 -2.20 1.49
C PRO A 306 -0.16 -1.64 0.91
N HIS A 307 -0.04 -1.49 -0.41
CA HIS A 307 1.22 -1.17 -1.09
C HIS A 307 1.19 0.16 -1.87
N THR A 308 0.27 1.06 -1.56
CA THR A 308 0.31 2.46 -2.02
C THR A 308 0.94 3.38 -1.00
#